data_AF-A0A7K2ZWS5-F1
#
_entry.id   AF-A0A7K2ZWS5-F1
#
_cell.length_a   1.000
_cell.length_b   1.000
_cell.length_c   1.000
_cell.angle_alpha   90.00
_cell.angle_beta   90.00
_cell.angle_gamma   90.00
#
_symmetry.space_group_name_H-M   'P 1'
#
loop_
_entity.id
_entity.type
_entity.pdbx_description
1 polymer ?
#
loop_
_entity_poly.entity_id
_entity_poly.type
_entity_poly.pdbx_seq_one_letter_code
_entity_poly.pdbx_strand_id
1 'polypeptide(L)'
;MSTWDPAAPEALIEEATVDAYGEDEQLTGFFTMIEEGLAVPFTTTVLGVEVSVVGVDLVEDGRVVARCARGSVRQDIGILDLPLPEPVPEGWQWIEAYRHCPLNRRVAQLPG
;
A
#
# COMPACT_ATOMS: atom_id res chain seq x y z
N MET A 1 -3.24 -13.24 18.43
CA MET A 1 -2.50 -13.69 17.24
C MET A 1 -3.55 -14.12 16.21
N SER A 2 -4.06 -13.21 15.39
CA SER A 2 -4.92 -13.64 14.28
C SER A 2 -4.03 -14.26 13.21
N THR A 3 -4.14 -15.57 13.09
CA THR A 3 -3.72 -16.33 11.92
C THR A 3 -4.59 -15.86 10.76
N TRP A 4 -3.97 -15.23 9.76
CA TRP A 4 -4.64 -14.85 8.52
C TRP A 4 -5.22 -16.09 7.84
N ASP A 5 -6.47 -16.00 7.37
CA ASP A 5 -7.08 -17.00 6.50
C ASP A 5 -6.65 -16.72 5.05
N PRO A 6 -6.09 -17.70 4.32
CA PRO A 6 -5.58 -17.49 2.96
C PRO A 6 -6.64 -17.14 1.91
N ALA A 7 -7.95 -17.16 2.24
CA ALA A 7 -9.00 -16.60 1.38
C ALA A 7 -9.07 -15.06 1.40
N ALA A 8 -8.25 -14.40 2.23
CA ALA A 8 -8.35 -12.98 2.49
C ALA A 8 -7.72 -12.01 1.44
N PRO A 9 -6.74 -12.36 0.57
CA PRO A 9 -6.29 -11.41 -0.45
C PRO A 9 -7.33 -11.22 -1.56
N GLU A 10 -7.95 -12.30 -2.08
CA GLU A 10 -8.95 -12.21 -3.15
C GLU A 10 -10.21 -11.46 -2.69
N ALA A 11 -10.66 -11.69 -1.46
CA ALA A 11 -11.80 -10.96 -0.90
C ALA A 11 -11.51 -9.45 -0.74
N LEU A 12 -10.32 -9.09 -0.27
CA LEU A 12 -9.91 -7.68 -0.17
C LEU A 12 -9.72 -7.05 -1.57
N ILE A 13 -9.24 -7.82 -2.55
CA ILE A 13 -9.18 -7.35 -3.95
C ILE A 13 -10.59 -7.10 -4.48
N GLU A 14 -11.53 -8.02 -4.26
CA GLU A 14 -12.93 -7.84 -4.65
C GLU A 14 -13.54 -6.61 -3.97
N GLU A 15 -13.34 -6.45 -2.67
CA GLU A 15 -13.81 -5.29 -1.90
C GLU A 15 -13.25 -3.97 -2.44
N ALA A 16 -11.94 -3.90 -2.68
CA ALA A 16 -11.29 -2.70 -3.21
C ALA A 16 -11.69 -2.37 -4.66
N THR A 17 -12.32 -3.29 -5.39
CA THR A 17 -12.63 -3.14 -6.82
C THR A 17 -14.11 -3.29 -7.18
N VAL A 18 -14.99 -3.47 -6.19
CA VAL A 18 -16.42 -3.79 -6.39
C VAL A 18 -17.16 -2.78 -7.27
N ASP A 19 -16.82 -1.50 -7.15
CA ASP A 19 -17.44 -0.39 -7.89
C ASP A 19 -16.53 0.17 -9.00
N ALA A 20 -15.49 -0.56 -9.40
CA ALA A 20 -14.53 -0.09 -10.39
C ALA A 20 -14.83 -0.63 -11.80
N TYR A 21 -14.95 0.28 -12.75
CA TYR A 21 -15.21 0.04 -14.17
C TYR A 21 -13.95 0.17 -15.04
N GLY A 22 -12.80 0.53 -14.48
CA GLY A 22 -11.52 0.67 -15.19
C GLY A 22 -10.29 0.59 -14.27
N GLU A 23 -9.09 0.57 -14.86
CA GLU A 23 -7.84 0.41 -14.10
C GLU A 23 -7.63 1.57 -13.10
N ASP A 24 -7.89 2.81 -13.50
CA ASP A 24 -7.75 4.00 -12.64
C ASP A 24 -8.69 3.95 -11.42
N GLU A 25 -9.93 3.48 -11.62
CA GLU A 25 -10.90 3.33 -10.54
C GLU A 25 -10.53 2.20 -9.58
N GLN A 26 -9.96 1.10 -10.10
CA GLN A 26 -9.44 0.02 -9.26
C GLN A 26 -8.25 0.50 -8.42
N LEU A 27 -7.31 1.25 -9.01
CA LEU A 27 -6.17 1.84 -8.29
C LEU A 27 -6.63 2.82 -7.21
N THR A 28 -7.63 3.64 -7.52
CA THR A 28 -8.26 4.56 -6.55
C THR A 28 -8.93 3.78 -5.42
N GLY A 29 -9.65 2.69 -5.72
CA GLY A 29 -10.28 1.85 -4.71
C GLY A 29 -9.25 1.23 -3.75
N PHE A 30 -8.14 0.68 -4.26
CA PHE A 30 -7.04 0.21 -3.42
C PHE A 30 -6.43 1.32 -2.58
N PHE A 31 -6.21 2.51 -3.16
CA PHE A 31 -5.71 3.65 -2.42
C PHE A 31 -6.62 3.98 -1.23
N THR A 32 -7.94 4.07 -1.44
CA THR A 32 -8.92 4.33 -0.38
C THR A 32 -8.85 3.27 0.72
N MET A 33 -8.85 1.98 0.38
CA MET A 33 -8.81 0.93 1.40
C MET A 33 -7.49 0.93 2.19
N ILE A 34 -6.36 1.24 1.54
CA ILE A 34 -5.06 1.37 2.22
C ILE A 34 -5.04 2.62 3.10
N GLU A 35 -5.53 3.77 2.62
CA GLU A 35 -5.55 5.03 3.36
C GLU A 35 -6.42 4.93 4.63
N GLU A 36 -7.60 4.32 4.51
CA GLU A 36 -8.52 4.17 5.64
C GLU A 36 -8.12 3.04 6.58
N GLY A 37 -7.53 1.96 6.05
CA GLY A 37 -7.23 0.75 6.81
C GLY A 37 -5.86 0.73 7.48
N LEU A 38 -4.83 1.33 6.86
CA LEU A 38 -3.46 1.24 7.35
C LEU A 38 -3.25 2.15 8.56
N ALA A 39 -2.96 1.55 9.71
CA ALA A 39 -2.64 2.29 10.91
C ALA A 39 -1.33 3.05 10.75
N VAL A 40 -1.40 4.39 10.84
CA VAL A 40 -0.26 5.31 10.85
C VAL A 40 -0.32 6.23 12.08
N PRO A 41 0.83 6.71 12.60
CA PRO A 41 2.18 6.44 12.11
C PRO A 41 2.75 5.10 12.60
N PHE A 42 3.64 4.51 11.79
CA PHE A 42 4.52 3.42 12.22
C PHE A 42 5.94 3.64 11.73
N THR A 43 6.90 2.95 12.35
CA THR A 43 8.32 3.06 12.00
C THR A 43 8.77 1.83 11.25
N THR A 44 9.55 2.02 10.19
CA THR A 44 10.21 0.93 9.45
C THR A 44 11.61 1.32 9.00
N THR A 45 12.37 0.37 8.49
CA THR A 45 13.74 0.57 7.98
C THR A 45 13.78 0.38 6.47
N VAL A 46 14.09 1.45 5.74
CA VAL A 46 14.28 1.43 4.28
C VAL A 46 15.76 1.54 3.99
N LEU A 47 16.35 0.54 3.32
CA LEU A 47 17.78 0.53 2.97
C LEU A 47 18.72 0.82 4.16
N GLY A 48 18.36 0.34 5.36
CA GLY A 48 19.12 0.58 6.60
C GLY A 48 18.85 1.92 7.30
N VAL A 49 17.92 2.73 6.79
CA VAL A 49 17.51 4.02 7.35
C VAL A 49 16.13 3.88 7.99
N GLU A 50 16.05 4.14 9.30
CA GLU A 50 14.79 4.23 10.03
C GLU A 50 13.99 5.48 9.57
N VAL A 51 12.73 5.27 9.23
CA VAL A 51 11.77 6.29 8.78
C VAL A 51 10.41 6.05 9.43
N SER A 52 9.64 7.12 9.64
CA SER A 52 8.24 7.02 10.05
C SER A 52 7.34 7.13 8.83
N VAL A 53 6.48 6.14 8.63
CA VAL A 53 5.37 6.21 7.67
C VAL A 53 4.26 6.98 8.33
N VAL A 54 3.89 8.13 7.77
CA VAL A 54 2.90 9.05 8.37
C VAL A 54 1.57 9.07 7.62
N GLY A 55 1.50 8.36 6.49
CA GLY A 55 0.31 8.24 5.66
C GLY A 55 0.67 7.61 4.32
N VAL A 56 -0.32 7.52 3.45
CA VAL A 56 -0.16 7.15 2.04
C VAL A 56 -0.62 8.28 1.15
N ASP A 57 -0.36 8.15 -0.15
CA ASP A 57 -0.85 9.02 -1.21
C ASP A 57 -1.00 8.23 -2.53
N LEU A 58 -1.74 8.78 -3.47
CA LEU A 58 -1.88 8.27 -4.84
C LEU A 58 -1.24 9.27 -5.80
N VAL A 59 -0.15 8.86 -6.46
CA VAL A 59 0.55 9.74 -7.41
C VAL A 59 -0.12 9.73 -8.79
N GLU A 60 0.21 10.71 -9.65
CA GLU A 60 -0.45 10.92 -10.95
C GLU A 60 -0.43 9.70 -11.89
N ASP A 61 0.53 8.80 -11.73
CA ASP A 61 0.63 7.56 -12.51
C ASP A 61 -0.14 6.37 -11.91
N GLY A 62 -0.96 6.62 -10.87
CA GLY A 62 -1.85 5.65 -10.25
C GLY A 62 -1.17 4.73 -9.24
N ARG A 63 0.12 4.93 -8.92
CA ARG A 63 0.82 4.16 -7.89
C ARG A 63 0.50 4.68 -6.49
N VAL A 64 0.24 3.76 -5.57
CA VAL A 64 0.14 4.09 -4.15
C VAL A 64 1.54 4.21 -3.55
N VAL A 65 1.79 5.30 -2.82
CA VAL A 65 3.06 5.58 -2.16
C VAL A 65 2.86 5.76 -0.65
N ALA A 66 3.84 5.34 0.15
CA ALA A 66 3.96 5.65 1.56
C ALA A 66 4.69 6.98 1.74
N ARG A 67 4.04 7.93 2.43
CA ARG A 67 4.66 9.20 2.82
C ARG A 67 5.54 8.95 4.04
N CYS A 68 6.85 8.97 3.82
CA CYS A 68 7.85 8.69 4.84
C CYS A 68 8.51 9.98 5.33
N ALA A 69 8.68 10.10 6.64
CA ALA A 69 9.29 11.25 7.30
C ALA A 69 10.48 10.82 8.16
N ARG A 70 11.56 11.61 8.11
CA ARG A 70 12.69 11.52 9.03
C ARG A 70 13.19 12.94 9.34
N GLY A 71 12.85 13.44 10.54
CA GLY A 71 13.16 14.82 10.92
C GLY A 71 12.50 15.83 9.97
N SER A 72 13.31 16.64 9.28
CA SER A 72 12.83 17.60 8.28
C SER A 72 12.70 17.04 6.87
N VAL A 73 13.12 15.79 6.63
CA VAL A 73 13.05 15.15 5.30
C VAL A 73 11.71 14.42 5.16
N ARG A 74 11.09 14.57 3.99
CA ARG A 74 9.88 13.87 3.57
C ARG A 74 10.16 13.24 2.21
N GLN A 75 9.78 11.99 2.04
CA GLN A 75 10.00 11.24 0.81
C GLN A 75 8.87 10.24 0.62
N ASP A 76 8.45 10.10 -0.62
CA ASP A 76 7.49 9.08 -1.02
C ASP A 76 8.22 7.83 -1.47
N ILE A 77 7.74 6.69 -1.00
CA ILE A 77 8.28 5.37 -1.32
C ILE A 77 7.12 4.54 -1.85
N GLY A 78 7.30 3.81 -2.96
CA GLY A 78 6.25 2.92 -3.46
C GLY A 78 5.76 1.99 -2.34
N ILE A 79 4.44 1.89 -2.15
CA ILE A 79 3.89 1.14 -1.00
C ILE A 79 4.34 -0.33 -0.97
N LEU A 80 4.66 -0.89 -2.14
CA LEU A 80 5.14 -2.25 -2.31
C LEU A 80 6.64 -2.43 -2.06
N ASP A 81 7.39 -1.33 -2.10
CA ASP A 81 8.82 -1.25 -1.78
C ASP A 81 9.07 -0.98 -0.29
N LEU A 82 8.00 -0.71 0.47
CA LEU A 82 8.05 -0.45 1.90
C LEU A 82 8.22 -1.78 2.66
N PRO A 83 9.33 -1.97 3.40
CA PRO A 83 9.47 -3.11 4.29
C PRO A 83 8.47 -2.95 5.45
N LEU A 84 7.72 -4.00 5.77
CA LEU A 84 6.83 -3.98 6.94
C LEU A 84 7.64 -4.30 8.21
N PRO A 85 7.46 -3.55 9.30
CA PRO A 85 8.15 -3.83 10.56
C PRO A 85 7.54 -5.06 11.25
N GLU A 86 8.24 -5.54 12.28
CA GLU A 86 7.68 -6.51 13.24
C GLU A 86 7.49 -5.81 14.61
N PRO A 87 6.26 -5.78 15.18
CA PRO A 87 5.01 -6.32 14.61
C PRO A 87 4.51 -5.48 13.41
N VAL A 88 3.80 -6.13 12.49
CA VAL A 88 3.15 -5.46 11.35
C VAL A 88 2.06 -4.49 11.83
N PRO A 89 1.88 -3.35 11.15
CA PRO A 89 0.82 -2.40 11.49
C PRO A 89 -0.56 -2.98 11.18
N GLU A 90 -1.59 -2.53 11.89
CA GLU A 90 -2.98 -2.85 11.53
C GLU A 90 -3.28 -2.36 10.10
N GLY A 91 -4.06 -3.13 9.35
CA GLY A 91 -4.38 -2.82 7.95
C GLY A 91 -3.29 -3.14 6.94
N TRP A 92 -2.15 -3.73 7.34
CA TRP A 92 -1.08 -4.15 6.41
C TRP A 92 -1.57 -5.09 5.30
N GLN A 93 -2.70 -5.76 5.52
CA GLN A 93 -3.27 -6.73 4.60
C GLN A 93 -3.78 -6.09 3.31
N TRP A 94 -4.16 -4.81 3.35
CA TRP A 94 -4.48 -4.04 2.16
C TRP A 94 -3.28 -3.84 1.24
N ILE A 95 -2.08 -3.71 1.82
CA ILE A 95 -0.82 -3.64 1.06
C ILE A 95 -0.55 -4.99 0.36
N GLU A 96 -0.82 -6.11 1.01
CA GLU A 96 -0.69 -7.43 0.39
C GLU A 96 -1.74 -7.70 -0.68
N ALA A 97 -3.00 -7.32 -0.46
CA ALA A 97 -4.04 -7.39 -1.48
C ALA A 97 -3.64 -6.59 -2.74
N TYR A 98 -3.14 -5.36 -2.55
CA TYR A 98 -2.61 -4.54 -3.64
C TYR A 98 -1.41 -5.20 -4.35
N ARG A 99 -0.51 -5.84 -3.59
CA ARG A 99 0.64 -6.60 -4.14
C ARG A 99 0.17 -7.73 -5.05
N HIS A 100 -0.88 -8.44 -4.67
CA HIS A 100 -1.42 -9.60 -5.38
C HIS A 100 -2.43 -9.24 -6.49
N CYS A 101 -2.89 -8.00 -6.56
CA CYS A 101 -3.81 -7.54 -7.59
C CYS A 101 -3.21 -7.70 -9.02
N PRO A 102 -3.93 -8.29 -9.99
CA PRO A 102 -3.44 -8.46 -11.36
C PRO A 102 -3.05 -7.16 -12.07
N LEU A 103 -3.65 -6.02 -11.72
CA LEU A 103 -3.33 -4.71 -12.30
C LEU A 103 -1.92 -4.24 -11.97
N ASN A 104 -1.40 -4.58 -10.79
CA ASN A 104 -0.07 -4.19 -10.36
C ASN A 104 1.04 -4.75 -11.28
N ARG A 105 0.78 -5.86 -11.98
CA ARG A 105 1.72 -6.38 -12.99
C ARG A 105 1.86 -5.50 -14.23
N ARG A 106 0.93 -4.57 -14.50
CA ARG A 106 0.94 -3.72 -15.71
C ARG A 106 1.58 -2.35 -15.47
N VAL A 107 1.35 -1.74 -14.31
CA VAL A 107 1.94 -0.43 -13.93
C VAL A 107 3.45 -0.49 -13.67
N ALA A 108 3.98 -1.62 -13.19
CA ALA A 108 5.42 -1.81 -12.99
C ALA A 108 6.25 -1.88 -14.29
N GLN A 109 5.60 -1.84 -15.48
CA GLN A 109 6.24 -1.98 -16.79
C GLN A 109 6.25 -0.70 -17.64
N LEU A 110 5.69 0.41 -17.14
CA LEU A 110 5.73 1.69 -17.84
C LEU A 110 6.99 2.47 -17.42
N PRO A 111 7.85 2.90 -18.38
CA PRO A 111 9.01 3.72 -18.03
C PRO A 111 8.53 5.11 -17.60
N GLY A 112 9.10 5.60 -16.49
CA GLY A 112 8.92 6.97 -16.00
C GLY A 112 9.70 8.01 -16.79
#